data_AF-A0AAU6LIF1-F1
#
_entry.id   AF-A0AAU6LIF1-F1
#
_cell.length_a   1.000
_cell.length_b   1.000
_cell.length_c   1.000
_cell.angle_alpha   90.00
_cell.angle_beta   90.00
_cell.angle_gamma   90.00
#
_symmetry.space_group_name_H-M   'P 1'
#
loop_
_entity.id
_entity.type
_entity.pdbx_description
1 polymer ?
#
loop_
_entity_poly.entity_id
_entity_poly.type
_entity_poly.pdbx_seq_one_letter_code
_entity_poly.pdbx_strand_id
1 'polypeptide(L)'
;MTHDAKKGLRVTGPSLEVSAAGGSTAATVSQDGPHITPDEFVALWAEARTAYYADEFPPYASRAWRALRPDDPRRLAAALDAAEKWRKYGDEEALLQWFRDASSRGYVSGGRTAVELAELRRPKPPHQLKATPGWPPIQVPGAPGTYLTYIDERREAA
;
A
#
# COMPACT_ATOMS: atom_id res chain seq x y z
N MET A 1 57.86 -35.69 -18.63
CA MET A 1 58.01 -35.95 -20.08
C MET A 1 56.77 -36.72 -20.50
N THR A 2 55.87 -36.27 -21.36
CA THR A 2 55.83 -35.18 -22.34
C THR A 2 54.35 -35.05 -22.73
N HIS A 3 53.93 -33.82 -23.02
CA HIS A 3 52.61 -33.47 -23.55
C HIS A 3 52.37 -34.07 -24.95
N ASP A 4 51.15 -34.56 -25.19
CA ASP A 4 50.49 -34.69 -26.51
C ASP A 4 49.00 -34.98 -26.22
N ALA A 5 47.97 -34.46 -26.88
CA ALA A 5 47.74 -33.62 -28.05
C ALA A 5 46.45 -32.82 -27.72
N LYS A 6 46.03 -31.73 -28.36
CA LYS A 6 45.60 -31.64 -29.76
C LYS A 6 45.21 -30.17 -30.02
N LYS A 7 45.92 -29.51 -30.93
CA LYS A 7 45.52 -28.23 -31.54
C LYS A 7 44.42 -28.51 -32.57
N GLY A 8 43.30 -27.82 -32.44
CA GLY A 8 42.21 -27.75 -33.43
C GLY A 8 41.97 -26.29 -33.81
N LEU A 9 41.88 -26.06 -35.10
CA LEU A 9 42.06 -24.79 -35.82
C LEU A 9 40.80 -23.89 -35.82
N ARG A 10 41.07 -22.58 -35.94
CA ARG A 10 40.18 -21.40 -36.08
C ARG A 10 38.98 -21.57 -37.01
N VAL A 11 37.91 -20.80 -36.75
CA VAL A 11 37.23 -20.01 -37.79
C VAL A 11 36.89 -18.62 -37.25
N THR A 12 37.51 -17.60 -37.85
CA THR A 12 37.18 -16.19 -37.76
C THR A 12 36.41 -15.86 -39.04
N GLY A 13 35.26 -15.19 -38.94
CA GLY A 13 34.43 -14.77 -40.06
C GLY A 13 33.33 -13.78 -39.61
N PRO A 14 32.81 -12.93 -40.49
CA PRO A 14 32.87 -11.48 -40.31
C PRO A 14 31.61 -10.82 -39.74
N SER A 15 31.81 -9.58 -39.29
CA SER A 15 30.79 -8.57 -39.04
C SER A 15 29.69 -8.56 -40.09
N LEU A 16 28.45 -8.53 -39.63
CA LEU A 16 27.33 -7.94 -40.34
C LEU A 16 26.69 -6.91 -39.41
N GLU A 17 27.13 -5.67 -39.58
CA GLU A 17 26.32 -4.52 -39.21
C GLU A 17 25.09 -4.52 -40.12
N VAL A 18 23.91 -4.68 -39.53
CA VAL A 18 22.66 -4.26 -40.16
C VAL A 18 22.04 -3.22 -39.26
N SER A 19 22.34 -1.97 -39.57
CA SER A 19 21.55 -0.82 -39.14
C SER A 19 20.15 -0.93 -39.73
N ALA A 20 19.14 -1.01 -38.88
CA ALA A 20 17.78 -0.63 -39.22
C ALA A 20 17.24 0.23 -38.07
N ALA A 21 17.02 1.51 -38.38
CA ALA A 21 16.40 2.47 -37.50
C ALA A 21 15.00 2.00 -37.09
N GLY A 22 14.76 1.96 -35.79
CA GLY A 22 13.47 1.70 -35.18
C GLY A 22 13.47 2.28 -33.78
N GLY A 23 13.19 3.58 -33.69
CA GLY A 23 13.01 4.26 -32.41
C GLY A 23 11.84 3.64 -31.65
N SER A 24 12.16 2.73 -30.74
CA SER A 24 11.29 2.38 -29.63
C SER A 24 12.19 2.34 -28.41
N THR A 25 12.18 3.43 -27.64
CA THR A 25 12.72 3.45 -26.28
C THR A 25 11.82 2.58 -25.41
N ALA A 26 11.88 1.28 -25.60
CA ALA A 26 11.54 0.34 -24.55
C ALA A 26 12.65 0.48 -23.52
N ALA A 27 12.31 1.04 -22.36
CA ALA A 27 13.20 0.98 -21.21
C ALA A 27 13.53 -0.50 -20.97
N THR A 28 14.77 -0.90 -21.28
CA THR A 28 15.32 -2.17 -20.86
C THR A 28 15.27 -2.18 -19.34
N VAL A 29 14.25 -2.82 -18.79
CA VAL A 29 14.24 -3.19 -17.37
C VAL A 29 15.42 -4.13 -17.20
N SER A 30 16.50 -3.64 -16.58
CA SER A 30 17.63 -4.48 -16.19
C SER A 30 17.08 -5.64 -15.36
N GLN A 31 17.05 -6.84 -15.94
CA GLN A 31 16.87 -8.09 -15.21
C GLN A 31 18.17 -8.46 -14.48
N ASP A 32 18.83 -7.50 -13.82
CA ASP A 32 20.00 -7.74 -12.97
C ASP A 32 19.53 -8.26 -11.59
N GLY A 33 18.72 -9.32 -11.61
CA GLY A 33 18.50 -10.15 -10.45
C GLY A 33 19.64 -11.17 -10.35
N PRO A 34 20.03 -11.60 -9.13
CA PRO A 34 21.00 -12.69 -8.99
C PRO A 34 20.51 -13.93 -9.75
N HIS A 35 21.33 -14.45 -10.66
CA HIS A 35 21.01 -15.65 -11.42
C HIS A 35 21.22 -16.87 -10.52
N ILE A 36 20.16 -17.35 -9.88
CA ILE A 36 20.20 -18.51 -8.99
C ILE A 36 20.33 -19.79 -9.82
N THR A 37 21.35 -20.59 -9.54
CA THR A 37 21.55 -21.91 -10.16
C THR A 37 20.59 -22.96 -9.57
N PRO A 38 20.30 -24.06 -10.28
CA PRO A 38 19.45 -25.13 -9.74
C PRO A 38 19.92 -25.70 -8.40
N ASP A 39 21.24 -25.83 -8.20
CA ASP A 39 21.82 -26.34 -6.96
C ASP A 39 21.63 -25.35 -5.81
N GLU A 40 21.79 -24.05 -6.07
CA GLU A 40 21.50 -22.98 -5.10
C GLU A 40 20.01 -22.95 -4.72
N PHE A 41 19.12 -23.20 -5.68
CA PHE A 41 17.68 -23.29 -5.40
C PHE A 41 17.35 -24.47 -4.47
N VAL A 42 17.98 -25.63 -4.68
CA VAL A 42 17.82 -26.81 -3.81
C VAL A 42 18.38 -26.53 -2.41
N ALA A 43 19.55 -25.88 -2.33
CA ALA A 43 20.15 -25.50 -1.06
C ALA A 43 19.26 -24.52 -0.27
N LEU A 44 18.73 -23.49 -0.94
CA LEU A 44 17.83 -22.51 -0.34
C LEU A 44 16.55 -23.16 0.20
N TRP A 45 15.99 -24.14 -0.53
CA TRP A 45 14.84 -24.91 -0.06
C TRP A 45 15.17 -25.81 1.14
N ALA A 46 16.34 -26.44 1.15
CA ALA A 46 16.79 -27.26 2.27
C ALA A 46 16.99 -26.41 3.54
N GLU A 47 17.59 -25.23 3.41
CA GLU A 47 17.79 -24.27 4.50
C GLU A 47 16.45 -23.78 5.06
N ALA A 48 15.55 -23.30 4.20
CA ALA A 48 14.22 -22.84 4.62
C ALA A 48 13.42 -23.94 5.34
N ARG A 49 13.55 -25.19 4.88
CA ARG A 49 12.90 -26.34 5.52
C ARG A 49 13.54 -26.68 6.87
N THR A 50 14.85 -26.55 6.99
CA THR A 50 15.57 -26.75 8.26
C THR A 50 15.15 -25.69 9.29
N ALA A 51 15.13 -24.41 8.91
CA ALA A 51 14.65 -23.32 9.76
C ALA A 51 13.21 -23.53 10.25
N TYR A 52 12.32 -24.02 9.36
CA TYR A 52 10.94 -24.37 9.74
C TYR A 52 10.89 -25.40 10.86
N TYR A 53 11.64 -26.50 10.76
CA TYR A 53 11.62 -27.57 11.78
C TYR A 53 12.38 -27.20 13.05
N ALA A 54 13.27 -26.22 12.99
CA ALA A 54 13.93 -25.62 14.15
C ALA A 54 13.06 -24.57 14.88
N ASP A 55 11.83 -24.33 14.41
CA ASP A 55 10.95 -23.25 14.87
C ASP A 55 11.59 -21.84 14.78
N GLU A 56 12.56 -21.67 13.88
CA GLU A 56 13.24 -20.40 13.61
C GLU A 56 12.40 -19.55 12.64
N PHE A 57 11.41 -18.85 13.19
CA PHE A 57 10.53 -18.00 12.41
C PHE A 57 10.92 -16.51 12.50
N PRO A 58 10.70 -15.73 11.42
CA PRO A 58 10.90 -14.28 11.46
C PRO A 58 10.05 -13.61 12.56
N PRO A 59 10.48 -12.50 13.17
CA PRO A 59 9.73 -11.82 14.24
C PRO A 59 8.30 -11.42 13.87
N TYR A 60 8.06 -11.15 12.57
CA TYR A 60 6.74 -10.79 12.04
C TYR A 60 5.84 -12.01 11.72
N ALA A 61 6.32 -13.24 11.95
CA ALA A 61 5.55 -14.46 11.71
C ALA A 61 4.47 -14.68 12.79
N SER A 62 3.21 -14.41 12.42
CA SER A 62 2.09 -14.61 13.33
C SER A 62 1.97 -16.06 13.81
N ARG A 63 1.39 -16.27 15.01
CA ARG A 63 1.15 -17.62 15.56
C ARG A 63 0.26 -18.48 14.64
N ALA A 64 -0.73 -17.86 14.00
CA ALA A 64 -1.60 -18.54 13.05
C ALA A 64 -0.84 -19.02 11.81
N TRP A 65 0.09 -18.22 11.29
CA TRP A 65 0.94 -18.61 10.16
C TRP A 65 1.94 -19.71 10.54
N ARG A 66 2.56 -19.62 11.73
CA ARG A 66 3.48 -20.64 12.25
C ARG A 66 2.82 -22.03 12.37
N ALA A 67 1.54 -22.08 12.72
CA ALA A 67 0.79 -23.34 12.84
C ALA A 67 0.46 -24.02 11.50
N LEU A 68 0.62 -23.32 10.36
CA LEU A 68 0.39 -23.91 9.04
C LEU A 68 1.53 -24.85 8.65
N ARG A 69 1.19 -25.99 8.04
CA ARG A 69 2.19 -26.92 7.50
C ARG A 69 3.02 -26.27 6.39
N PRO A 70 4.26 -26.72 6.13
CA PRO A 70 5.10 -26.18 5.06
C PRO A 70 4.43 -26.22 3.69
N ASP A 71 3.69 -27.29 3.41
CA ASP A 71 3.02 -27.52 2.12
C ASP A 71 1.59 -26.95 2.06
N ASP A 72 1.15 -26.21 3.09
CA ASP A 72 -0.18 -25.58 3.09
C ASP A 72 -0.21 -24.39 2.12
N PRO A 73 -1.09 -24.35 1.10
CA PRO A 73 -1.16 -23.24 0.15
C PRO A 73 -1.44 -21.89 0.82
N ARG A 74 -2.08 -21.87 1.99
CA ARG A 74 -2.33 -20.65 2.77
C ARG A 74 -1.03 -20.01 3.28
N ARG A 75 0.00 -20.82 3.52
CA ARG A 75 1.30 -20.35 4.00
C ARG A 75 2.01 -19.53 2.93
N LEU A 76 2.03 -20.04 1.70
CA LEU A 76 2.56 -19.33 0.53
C LEU A 76 1.74 -18.08 0.21
N ALA A 77 0.40 -18.18 0.22
CA ALA A 77 -0.48 -17.04 -0.03
C ALA A 77 -0.23 -15.89 0.97
N ALA A 78 -0.06 -16.21 2.26
CA ALA A 78 0.26 -15.22 3.28
C ALA A 78 1.66 -14.60 3.12
N ALA A 79 2.66 -15.38 2.67
CA ALA A 79 3.99 -14.85 2.38
C ALA A 79 3.98 -13.86 1.21
N LEU A 80 3.22 -14.17 0.15
CA LEU A 80 3.03 -13.27 -1.00
C LEU A 80 2.28 -11.99 -0.62
N ASP A 81 1.21 -12.10 0.16
CA ASP A 81 0.47 -10.94 0.67
C ASP A 81 1.35 -10.04 1.56
N ALA A 82 2.18 -10.64 2.42
CA ALA A 82 3.16 -9.90 3.21
C ALA A 82 4.17 -9.16 2.30
N ALA A 83 4.72 -9.84 1.29
CA ALA A 83 5.65 -9.21 0.34
C ALA A 83 4.99 -8.05 -0.43
N GLU A 84 3.74 -8.19 -0.86
CA GLU A 84 2.99 -7.10 -1.51
C GLU A 84 2.71 -5.93 -0.55
N LYS A 85 2.42 -6.21 0.72
CA LYS A 85 2.29 -5.17 1.74
C LYS A 85 3.61 -4.43 1.95
N TRP A 86 4.73 -5.14 2.00
CA TRP A 86 6.07 -4.52 2.02
C TRP A 86 6.34 -3.69 0.76
N ARG A 87 5.94 -4.15 -0.43
CA ARG A 87 6.08 -3.34 -1.65
C ARG A 87 5.26 -2.05 -1.61
N LYS A 88 4.04 -2.11 -1.05
CA LYS A 88 3.10 -0.98 -1.00
C LYS A 88 3.35 -0.02 0.16
N TYR A 89 3.84 -0.52 1.29
CA TYR A 89 3.89 0.20 2.57
C TYR A 89 5.25 0.08 3.26
N GLY A 90 6.22 -0.65 2.70
CA GLY A 90 7.43 -1.12 3.37
C GLY A 90 8.54 -0.10 3.55
N ASP A 91 8.26 1.19 3.34
CA ASP A 91 9.04 2.22 4.00
C ASP A 91 8.49 2.38 5.43
N GLU A 92 8.78 1.37 6.26
CA GLU A 92 8.35 1.35 7.66
C GLU A 92 8.94 2.55 8.41
N GLU A 93 10.16 2.97 8.08
CA GLU A 93 10.74 4.22 8.55
C GLU A 93 9.90 5.44 8.16
N ALA A 94 9.47 5.59 6.90
CA ALA A 94 8.61 6.69 6.49
C ALA A 94 7.22 6.60 7.11
N LEU A 95 6.68 5.40 7.33
CA LEU A 95 5.40 5.21 8.01
C LEU A 95 5.50 5.60 9.50
N LEU A 96 6.54 5.15 10.19
CA LEU A 96 6.84 5.52 11.58
C LEU A 96 7.17 7.01 11.69
N GLN A 97 7.89 7.57 10.72
CA GLN A 97 8.17 8.99 10.65
C GLN A 97 6.88 9.78 10.45
N TRP A 98 6.00 9.35 9.55
CA TRP A 98 4.68 9.96 9.38
C TRP A 98 3.85 9.89 10.67
N PHE A 99 3.87 8.77 11.41
CA PHE A 99 3.21 8.68 12.71
C PHE A 99 3.79 9.64 13.74
N ARG A 100 5.12 9.78 13.81
CA ARG A 100 5.80 10.77 14.67
C ARG A 100 5.44 12.21 14.27
N ASP A 101 5.39 12.50 12.98
CA ASP A 101 5.01 13.80 12.44
C ASP A 101 3.51 14.10 12.64
N ALA A 102 2.65 13.08 12.61
CA ALA A 102 1.21 13.22 12.85
C ALA A 102 0.87 13.36 14.34
N SER A 103 1.63 12.69 15.22
CA SER A 103 1.47 12.78 16.67
C SER A 103 2.09 14.02 17.29
N SER A 104 3.14 14.57 16.67
CA SER A 104 3.75 15.86 17.05
C SER A 104 2.93 17.08 16.61
N ARG A 105 2.04 16.93 15.61
CA ARG A 105 0.96 17.88 15.36
C ARG A 105 -0.01 17.78 16.54
N GLY A 106 0.25 18.59 17.56
CA GLY A 106 -0.44 18.54 18.84
C GLY A 106 -1.94 18.29 18.69
N TYR A 107 -2.42 17.22 19.33
CA TYR A 107 -3.85 17.01 19.48
C TYR A 107 -4.45 18.26 20.13
N VAL A 108 -5.64 18.67 19.68
CA VAL A 108 -6.41 19.77 20.30
C VAL A 108 -6.66 19.51 21.81
N SER A 109 -6.53 18.26 22.26
CA SER A 109 -6.63 17.83 23.65
C SER A 109 -5.32 17.81 24.44
N GLY A 110 -4.16 18.01 23.81
CA GLY A 110 -2.86 18.06 24.49
C GLY A 110 -2.79 19.26 25.41
N GLY A 111 -2.82 19.03 26.72
CA GLY A 111 -2.75 20.09 27.74
C GLY A 111 -4.09 20.72 28.13
N ARG A 112 -5.22 20.22 27.61
CA ARG A 112 -6.55 20.76 27.97
C ARG A 112 -7.21 19.96 29.08
N THR A 113 -7.73 20.65 30.08
CA THR A 113 -8.48 20.02 31.18
C THR A 113 -9.81 19.44 30.67
N ALA A 114 -10.39 18.48 31.40
CA ALA A 114 -11.69 17.89 31.03
C ALA A 114 -12.81 18.95 30.89
N VAL A 115 -12.70 20.05 31.64
CA VAL A 115 -13.60 21.20 31.57
C VAL A 115 -13.42 21.96 30.25
N GLU A 116 -12.19 22.27 29.85
CA GLU A 116 -11.91 22.94 28.58
C GLU A 116 -12.36 22.11 27.36
N LEU A 117 -12.20 20.78 27.43
CA LEU A 117 -12.73 19.88 26.41
C LEU A 117 -14.26 19.88 26.36
N ALA A 118 -14.94 20.03 27.50
CA ALA A 118 -16.40 20.15 27.55
C ALA A 118 -16.88 21.47 26.93
N GLU A 119 -16.15 22.57 27.14
CA GLU A 119 -16.46 23.87 26.53
C GLU A 119 -16.31 23.87 25.01
N LEU A 120 -15.32 23.17 24.48
CA LEU A 120 -15.12 23.01 23.04
C LEU A 120 -16.16 22.09 22.40
N ARG A 121 -16.74 21.18 23.18
CA ARG A 121 -17.82 20.28 22.77
C ARG A 121 -19.20 20.94 22.80
N ARG A 122 -19.30 22.24 23.14
CA ARG A 122 -20.57 22.96 23.09
C ARG A 122 -21.17 22.81 21.69
N PRO A 123 -22.37 22.22 21.55
CA PRO A 123 -22.97 22.00 20.25
C PRO A 123 -23.17 23.33 19.56
N LYS A 124 -22.80 23.40 18.28
CA LYS A 124 -23.11 24.58 17.47
C LYS A 124 -24.62 24.79 17.45
N PRO A 125 -25.09 26.05 17.49
CA PRO A 125 -26.52 26.31 17.37
C PRO A 125 -27.05 25.69 16.06
N PRO A 126 -28.29 25.17 16.05
CA PRO A 126 -28.89 24.62 14.84
C PRO A 126 -28.83 25.62 13.70
N HIS A 127 -28.40 25.17 12.52
CA HIS A 127 -28.35 26.02 11.34
C HIS A 127 -29.79 26.33 10.89
N GLN A 128 -30.12 27.62 10.73
CA GLN A 128 -31.42 28.02 10.18
C GLN A 128 -31.40 27.83 8.67
N LEU A 129 -32.15 26.84 8.18
CA LEU A 129 -32.30 26.58 6.75
C LEU A 129 -33.20 27.64 6.13
N LYS A 130 -32.81 28.16 4.96
CA LYS A 130 -33.67 29.00 4.11
C LYS A 130 -33.94 28.27 2.80
N ALA A 131 -35.19 28.23 2.38
CA ALA A 131 -35.55 27.62 1.11
C ALA A 131 -34.94 28.43 -0.04
N THR A 132 -34.35 27.74 -1.00
CA THR A 132 -33.82 28.36 -2.22
C THR A 132 -34.97 28.66 -3.19
N PRO A 133 -34.98 29.81 -3.89
CA PRO A 133 -36.01 30.11 -4.88
C PRO A 133 -36.13 29.00 -5.94
N GLY A 134 -37.37 28.65 -6.30
CA GLY A 134 -37.66 27.64 -7.32
C GLY A 134 -37.64 26.19 -6.86
N TRP A 135 -37.35 25.91 -5.58
CA TRP A 135 -37.45 24.57 -5.01
C TRP A 135 -38.87 24.27 -4.51
N PRO A 136 -39.34 23.02 -4.64
CA PRO A 136 -40.61 22.60 -4.06
C PRO A 136 -40.54 22.60 -2.51
N PRO A 137 -41.69 22.68 -1.81
CA PRO A 137 -41.73 22.63 -0.34
C PRO A 137 -41.01 21.40 0.23
N ILE A 138 -40.05 21.60 1.12
CA ILE A 138 -39.26 20.52 1.73
C ILE A 138 -39.77 20.26 3.15
N GLN A 139 -40.18 19.03 3.44
CA GLN A 139 -40.64 18.67 4.80
C GLN A 139 -39.46 18.65 5.78
N VAL A 140 -39.63 19.28 6.96
CA VAL A 140 -38.58 19.32 7.99
C VAL A 140 -38.55 18.00 8.78
N PRO A 141 -37.41 17.28 8.82
CA PRO A 141 -37.30 16.06 9.61
C PRO A 141 -37.52 16.33 11.10
N GLY A 142 -38.41 15.56 11.74
CA GLY A 142 -38.77 15.72 13.15
C GLY A 142 -39.95 16.67 13.43
N ALA A 143 -40.50 17.33 12.42
CA ALA A 143 -41.70 18.17 12.54
C ALA A 143 -42.71 17.83 11.42
N PRO A 144 -43.48 16.73 11.56
CA PRO A 144 -44.47 16.34 10.56
C PRO A 144 -45.52 17.44 10.38
N GLY A 145 -45.80 17.82 9.13
CA GLY A 145 -46.70 18.93 8.79
C GLY A 145 -46.00 20.28 8.61
N THR A 146 -44.72 20.41 8.99
CA THR A 146 -43.94 21.63 8.78
C THR A 146 -43.14 21.54 7.49
N TYR A 147 -43.32 22.53 6.61
CA TYR A 147 -42.65 22.61 5.32
C TYR A 147 -41.78 23.88 5.24
N LEU A 148 -40.58 23.73 4.71
CA LEU A 148 -39.69 24.82 4.33
C LEU A 148 -40.13 25.31 2.94
N THR A 149 -40.78 26.46 2.89
CA THR A 149 -41.21 27.12 1.65
C THR A 149 -40.42 28.39 1.39
N TYR A 150 -40.19 28.71 0.13
CA TYR A 150 -39.59 29.98 -0.25
C TYR A 150 -40.63 31.10 -0.08
N ILE A 151 -40.34 32.06 0.80
CA ILE A 151 -41.13 33.29 0.96
C ILE A 151 -40.35 34.39 0.24
N ASP A 152 -40.95 34.98 -0.79
CA ASP A 152 -40.40 36.13 -1.49
C ASP A 152 -40.84 37.41 -0.78
N GLU A 153 -39.99 37.91 0.13
CA GLU A 153 -40.24 39.12 0.91
C GLU A 153 -40.50 40.37 0.02
N ARG A 154 -40.15 40.36 -1.28
CA ARG A 154 -40.49 41.44 -2.21
C ARG A 154 -41.95 41.45 -2.68
N ARG A 155 -42.67 40.34 -2.55
CA ARG A 155 -44.08 40.24 -2.95
C ARG A 155 -45.07 40.54 -1.83
N GLU A 156 -44.64 40.49 -0.57
CA GLU A 156 -45.51 40.76 0.59
C GLU A 156 -45.58 42.25 0.99
N ALA A 157 -44.76 43.12 0.39
CA ALA A 157 -44.68 44.55 0.72
C ALA A 157 -45.39 45.49 -0.30
N ALA A 158 -46.27 44.96 -1.16
CA ALA A 158 -47.05 45.70 -2.17
C ALA A 158 -48.55 45.44 -1.98
#